data_AF-A0A0M1J7D0-F1
#
_entry.id   AF-A0A0M1J7D0-F1
#
_cell.length_a   1.000
_cell.length_b   1.000
_cell.length_c   1.000
_cell.angle_alpha   90.00
_cell.angle_beta   90.00
_cell.angle_gamma   90.00
#
_symmetry.space_group_name_H-M   'P 1'
#
loop_
_entity.id
_entity.type
_entity.pdbx_description
1 polymer ?
#
loop_
_entity_poly.entity_id
_entity_poly.type
_entity_poly.pdbx_seq_one_letter_code
_entity_poly.pdbx_strand_id
1 'polypeptide(L)'
;MCSKTTTKNQQPRIINIIYTLLFLANFLYVNAVGSSVKSIQLNSKYLGYKVDNFISKNKQAILDAGHRNGISPVAIAGVIAAEWILNKNFIDSVQDKWLLRLLRMHNPQWWDKWAVKCESEALSAQPQRLIANKWPAALIASGYVMSFGPAQIQPRTAILACHKYSRFEPICQRNIKYLIKALLSEKESIRLVAVILRYEAEIWMAHTNQKQVKNNPAMLATLYSSGAEYWLTVYKHR
;
A
#
# COMPACT_ATOMS: atom_id res chain seq x y z
N MET A 1 39.90 20.46 27.91
CA MET A 1 39.09 19.47 28.63
C MET A 1 37.67 19.51 28.07
N CYS A 2 37.35 18.67 27.08
CA CYS A 2 36.02 18.63 26.45
C CYS A 2 35.11 17.64 27.17
N SER A 3 33.98 18.15 27.66
CA SER A 3 32.92 17.41 28.35
C SER A 3 32.15 16.51 27.37
N LYS A 4 32.01 15.22 27.72
CA LYS A 4 31.17 14.24 27.01
C LYS A 4 29.73 14.40 27.47
N THR A 5 28.86 14.87 26.58
CA THR A 5 27.41 14.84 26.79
C THR A 5 26.86 13.51 26.29
N THR A 6 26.43 12.66 27.22
CA THR A 6 25.74 11.39 26.98
C THR A 6 24.28 11.65 26.61
N THR A 7 23.91 11.47 25.34
CA THR A 7 22.50 11.42 24.91
C THR A 7 21.86 10.11 25.38
N LYS A 8 21.02 10.21 26.42
CA LYS A 8 20.20 9.10 26.93
C LYS A 8 19.16 8.66 25.89
N ASN A 9 19.14 7.35 25.64
CA ASN A 9 18.10 6.52 25.04
C ASN A 9 16.68 7.14 25.01
N GLN A 10 16.30 7.75 23.89
CA GLN A 10 14.90 8.08 23.54
C GLN A 10 14.30 7.12 22.50
N GLN A 11 15.10 6.25 21.87
CA GLN A 11 14.64 5.29 20.86
C GLN A 11 13.54 4.30 21.32
N PRO A 12 13.54 3.70 22.52
CA PRO A 12 12.54 2.69 22.86
C PRO A 12 11.12 3.26 23.08
N ARG A 13 11.01 4.56 23.44
CA ARG A 13 9.70 5.19 23.67
C ARG A 13 8.97 5.54 22.37
N ILE A 14 9.70 6.00 21.35
CA ILE A 14 9.13 6.33 20.04
C ILE A 14 8.66 5.06 19.32
N ILE A 15 9.44 3.99 19.42
CA ILE A 15 9.09 2.68 18.85
C ILE A 15 7.80 2.13 19.48
N ASN A 16 7.65 2.20 20.81
CA ASN A 16 6.42 1.76 21.47
C ASN A 16 5.19 2.62 21.09
N ILE A 17 5.34 3.93 20.88
CA ILE A 17 4.23 4.79 20.46
C ILE A 17 3.79 4.45 19.03
N ILE A 18 4.73 4.18 18.12
CA ILE A 18 4.43 3.76 16.74
C ILE A 18 3.72 2.40 16.73
N TYR A 19 4.17 1.43 17.53
CA TYR A 19 3.49 0.13 17.65
C TYR A 19 2.09 0.27 18.25
N THR A 20 1.89 1.13 19.24
CA THR A 20 0.56 1.37 19.82
C THR A 20 -0.38 2.06 18.82
N LEU A 21 0.11 2.98 17.99
CA LEU A 21 -0.68 3.61 16.93
C LEU A 21 -1.01 2.63 15.79
N LEU A 22 -0.04 1.80 15.36
CA LEU A 22 -0.28 0.72 14.41
C LEU A 22 -1.24 -0.33 14.97
N PHE A 23 -1.15 -0.63 16.27
CA PHE A 23 -2.05 -1.55 16.96
C PHE A 23 -3.46 -0.97 17.10
N LEU A 24 -3.60 0.33 17.42
CA LEU A 24 -4.90 1.00 17.46
C LEU A 24 -5.53 1.13 16.06
N ALA A 25 -4.73 1.46 15.04
CA ALA A 25 -5.17 1.46 13.66
C ALA A 25 -5.64 0.06 13.25
N ASN A 26 -4.84 -0.98 13.53
CA ASN A 26 -5.22 -2.38 13.30
C ASN A 26 -6.45 -2.82 14.13
N PHE A 27 -6.63 -2.32 15.35
CA PHE A 27 -7.74 -2.67 16.23
C PHE A 27 -9.06 -2.00 15.79
N LEU A 28 -9.03 -0.72 15.44
CA LEU A 28 -10.16 -0.02 14.82
C LEU A 28 -10.50 -0.65 13.46
N TYR A 29 -9.49 -1.11 12.74
CA TYR A 29 -9.61 -1.78 11.45
C TYR A 29 -10.25 -3.18 11.58
N VAL A 30 -9.74 -4.07 12.44
CA VAL A 30 -10.28 -5.43 12.68
C VAL A 30 -11.78 -5.38 13.04
N ASN A 31 -12.17 -4.41 13.86
CA ASN A 31 -13.57 -4.24 14.27
C ASN A 31 -14.47 -3.67 13.15
N ALA A 32 -13.92 -3.01 12.14
CA ALA A 32 -14.68 -2.47 11.02
C ALA A 32 -14.96 -3.50 9.91
N VAL A 33 -14.17 -4.58 9.82
CA VAL A 33 -14.16 -5.52 8.68
C VAL A 33 -14.37 -6.98 9.08
N GLY A 34 -15.16 -7.24 10.12
CA GLY A 34 -15.52 -8.59 10.55
C GLY A 34 -16.63 -9.24 9.71
N SER A 35 -16.40 -9.64 8.46
CA SER A 35 -17.31 -10.58 7.78
C SER A 35 -16.65 -11.44 6.70
N SER A 36 -17.20 -12.64 6.52
CA SER A 36 -16.72 -13.66 5.58
C SER A 36 -16.94 -13.26 4.11
N VAL A 37 -16.25 -13.98 3.23
CA VAL A 37 -16.04 -13.82 1.76
C VAL A 37 -17.29 -13.43 0.93
N LYS A 38 -18.51 -13.54 1.46
CA LYS A 38 -19.77 -13.34 0.73
C LYS A 38 -20.46 -11.98 0.93
N SER A 39 -20.05 -11.18 1.91
CA SER A 39 -20.68 -9.86 2.12
C SER A 39 -19.74 -8.89 2.81
N ILE A 40 -19.71 -7.65 2.32
CA ILE A 40 -19.12 -6.51 3.02
C ILE A 40 -20.24 -5.91 3.88
N GLN A 41 -20.25 -6.18 5.19
CA GLN A 41 -21.07 -5.45 6.14
C GLN A 41 -20.16 -4.47 6.86
N LEU A 42 -20.23 -3.19 6.48
CA LEU A 42 -19.48 -2.12 7.13
C LEU A 42 -20.38 -1.41 8.14
N ASN A 43 -19.86 -1.18 9.34
CA ASN A 43 -20.56 -0.39 10.33
C ASN A 43 -20.40 1.11 10.00
N SER A 44 -21.41 1.67 9.32
CA SER A 44 -21.42 3.06 8.82
C SER A 44 -21.23 4.12 9.92
N LYS A 45 -21.48 3.77 11.19
CA LYS A 45 -21.30 4.66 12.35
C LYS A 45 -19.85 5.15 12.53
N TYR A 46 -18.86 4.42 12.01
CA TYR A 46 -17.44 4.69 12.28
C TYR A 46 -16.63 5.17 11.06
N LEU A 47 -17.12 4.99 9.83
CA LEU A 47 -16.34 5.23 8.61
C LEU A 47 -16.52 6.64 8.01
N GLY A 48 -17.58 7.34 8.42
CA GLY A 48 -17.96 8.63 7.84
C GLY A 48 -18.59 8.50 6.44
N TYR A 49 -19.45 9.46 6.09
CA TYR A 49 -20.28 9.42 4.88
C TYR A 49 -19.49 9.24 3.57
N LYS A 50 -18.32 9.88 3.46
CA LYS A 50 -17.52 9.84 2.22
C LYS A 50 -16.97 8.44 1.92
N VAL A 51 -16.51 7.73 2.95
CA VAL A 51 -15.97 6.38 2.82
C VAL A 51 -17.08 5.39 2.52
N ASP A 52 -18.18 5.48 3.27
CA ASP A 52 -19.35 4.63 3.08
C ASP A 52 -19.93 4.76 1.68
N ASN A 53 -20.06 6.00 1.18
CA ASN A 53 -20.50 6.26 -0.19
C ASN A 53 -19.53 5.68 -1.24
N PHE A 54 -18.20 5.82 -1.04
CA PHE A 54 -17.22 5.27 -1.97
C PHE A 54 -17.31 3.74 -2.04
N ILE A 55 -17.37 3.07 -0.88
CA ILE A 55 -17.41 1.61 -0.82
C ILE A 55 -18.73 1.09 -1.37
N SER A 56 -19.85 1.72 -1.01
CA SER A 56 -21.18 1.37 -1.53
C SER A 56 -21.25 1.51 -3.05
N LYS A 57 -20.76 2.63 -3.60
CA LYS A 57 -20.68 2.88 -5.05
C LYS A 57 -19.82 1.84 -5.78
N ASN A 58 -18.74 1.38 -5.15
CA ASN A 58 -17.76 0.49 -5.77
C ASN A 58 -17.86 -0.98 -5.29
N LYS A 59 -18.93 -1.35 -4.60
CA LYS A 59 -19.12 -2.68 -3.98
C LYS A 59 -18.84 -3.83 -4.95
N GLN A 60 -19.40 -3.78 -6.16
CA GLN A 60 -19.20 -4.84 -7.15
C GLN A 60 -17.74 -4.95 -7.59
N ALA A 61 -17.06 -3.82 -7.82
CA ALA A 61 -15.65 -3.82 -8.22
C ALA A 61 -14.76 -4.43 -7.12
N ILE A 62 -15.08 -4.19 -5.85
CA ILE A 62 -14.36 -4.77 -4.71
C ILE A 62 -14.57 -6.28 -4.64
N LEU A 63 -15.82 -6.75 -4.80
CA LEU A 63 -16.15 -8.17 -4.80
C LEU A 63 -15.46 -8.91 -5.96
N ASP A 64 -15.53 -8.35 -7.18
CA ASP A 64 -14.90 -8.92 -8.37
C ASP A 64 -13.38 -9.01 -8.23
N ALA A 65 -12.76 -7.94 -7.71
CA ALA A 65 -11.31 -7.90 -7.50
C ALA A 65 -10.87 -8.94 -6.45
N GLY A 66 -11.63 -9.07 -5.36
CA GLY A 66 -11.37 -10.07 -4.32
C GLY A 66 -11.50 -11.50 -4.86
N HIS A 67 -12.58 -11.80 -5.57
CA HIS A 67 -12.78 -13.12 -6.19
C HIS A 67 -11.66 -13.47 -7.17
N ARG A 68 -11.32 -12.54 -8.08
CA ARG A 68 -10.27 -12.76 -9.10
C ARG A 68 -8.90 -13.05 -8.49
N ASN A 69 -8.55 -12.37 -7.39
CA ASN A 69 -7.23 -12.49 -6.79
C ASN A 69 -7.15 -13.47 -5.61
N GLY A 70 -8.27 -14.09 -5.23
CA GLY A 70 -8.34 -14.94 -4.04
C GLY A 70 -8.01 -14.16 -2.77
N ILE A 71 -8.48 -12.92 -2.69
CA ILE A 71 -8.29 -11.99 -1.56
C ILE A 71 -9.64 -11.65 -0.98
N SER A 72 -9.70 -11.57 0.35
CA SER A 72 -10.91 -11.14 1.06
C SER A 72 -11.38 -9.76 0.55
N PRO A 73 -12.59 -9.61 -0.01
CA PRO A 73 -13.14 -8.31 -0.43
C PRO A 73 -13.19 -7.29 0.71
N VAL A 74 -13.37 -7.81 1.92
CA VAL A 74 -13.35 -7.09 3.18
C VAL A 74 -11.95 -6.51 3.47
N ALA A 75 -10.87 -7.22 3.17
CA ALA A 75 -9.52 -6.67 3.28
C ALA A 75 -9.28 -5.51 2.29
N ILE A 76 -9.80 -5.63 1.06
CA ILE A 76 -9.72 -4.55 0.05
C ILE A 76 -10.49 -3.31 0.53
N ALA A 77 -11.73 -3.50 0.99
CA ALA A 77 -12.56 -2.41 1.51
C ALA A 77 -11.92 -1.74 2.73
N GLY A 78 -11.34 -2.53 3.64
CA GLY A 78 -10.62 -2.03 4.80
C GLY A 78 -9.45 -1.14 4.42
N VAL A 79 -8.59 -1.57 3.48
CA VAL A 79 -7.44 -0.77 3.01
C VAL A 79 -7.92 0.58 2.50
N ILE A 80 -8.93 0.60 1.64
CA ILE A 80 -9.50 1.84 1.08
C ILE A 80 -10.06 2.72 2.20
N ALA A 81 -10.80 2.14 3.15
CA ALA A 81 -11.37 2.89 4.26
C ALA A 81 -10.27 3.53 5.12
N ALA A 82 -9.22 2.79 5.46
CA ALA A 82 -8.10 3.30 6.24
C ALA A 82 -7.41 4.48 5.55
N GLU A 83 -7.14 4.37 4.25
CA GLU A 83 -6.49 5.44 3.49
C GLU A 83 -7.37 6.70 3.40
N TRP A 84 -8.69 6.56 3.31
CA TRP A 84 -9.59 7.71 3.30
C TRP A 84 -9.76 8.38 4.66
N ILE A 85 -9.69 7.61 5.76
CA ILE A 85 -9.84 8.13 7.13
C ILE A 85 -8.54 8.77 7.61
N LEU A 86 -7.39 8.16 7.32
CA LEU A 86 -6.09 8.56 7.86
C LEU A 86 -5.36 9.57 6.96
N ASN A 87 -5.48 9.41 5.63
CA ASN A 87 -4.50 9.97 4.69
C ASN A 87 -5.11 10.80 3.56
N LYS A 88 -6.40 11.18 3.58
CA LYS A 88 -6.97 11.98 2.48
C LYS A 88 -7.09 13.46 2.84
N ASN A 89 -6.00 14.16 2.64
CA ASN A 89 -5.80 15.57 2.97
C ASN A 89 -5.62 16.41 1.69
N PHE A 90 -5.49 17.74 1.86
CA PHE A 90 -5.22 18.66 0.75
C PHE A 90 -3.95 18.30 -0.03
N ILE A 91 -2.92 17.79 0.68
CA ILE A 91 -1.63 17.41 0.09
C ILE A 91 -1.80 16.32 -0.96
N ASP A 92 -2.66 15.33 -0.72
CA ASP A 92 -2.84 14.20 -1.64
C ASP A 92 -3.54 14.66 -2.93
N SER A 93 -4.41 15.65 -2.85
CA SER A 93 -4.98 16.31 -4.04
C SER A 93 -3.91 17.03 -4.87
N VAL A 94 -2.91 17.64 -4.23
CA VAL A 94 -1.77 18.26 -4.93
C VAL A 94 -0.90 17.20 -5.59
N GLN A 95 -0.62 16.09 -4.90
CA GLN A 95 0.15 14.96 -5.44
C GLN A 95 -0.54 14.33 -6.66
N ASP A 96 -1.84 14.06 -6.58
CA ASP A 96 -2.62 13.51 -7.69
C ASP A 96 -2.63 14.46 -8.91
N LYS A 97 -2.78 15.78 -8.68
CA LYS A 97 -2.72 16.79 -9.76
C LYS A 97 -1.34 16.86 -10.40
N TRP A 98 -0.28 16.79 -9.59
CA TRP A 98 1.10 16.74 -10.08
C TRP A 98 1.32 15.50 -10.95
N LEU A 99 0.86 14.32 -10.51
CA LEU A 99 0.99 13.09 -11.28
C LEU A 99 0.21 13.15 -12.59
N LEU A 100 -1.02 13.70 -12.58
CA LEU A 100 -1.80 13.94 -13.79
C LEU A 100 -1.07 14.84 -14.79
N ARG A 101 -0.36 15.87 -14.30
CA ARG A 101 0.44 16.74 -15.15
C ARG A 101 1.60 15.96 -15.79
N LEU A 102 2.34 15.17 -15.02
CA LEU A 102 3.41 14.30 -15.56
C LEU A 102 2.88 13.32 -16.61
N LEU A 103 1.73 12.69 -16.35
CA LEU A 103 1.10 11.76 -17.30
C LEU A 103 0.74 12.41 -18.65
N ARG A 104 0.45 13.72 -18.65
CA ARG A 104 0.19 14.47 -19.89
C ARG A 104 1.47 14.87 -20.62
N MET A 105 2.53 15.21 -19.89
CA MET A 105 3.78 15.70 -20.47
C MET A 105 4.64 14.58 -21.09
N HIS A 106 4.55 13.36 -20.56
CA HIS A 106 5.47 12.28 -20.93
C HIS A 106 4.78 11.14 -21.69
N ASN A 107 5.45 10.62 -22.72
CA ASN A 107 5.00 9.47 -23.51
C ASN A 107 5.25 8.14 -22.77
N PRO A 108 4.69 7.00 -23.23
CA PRO A 108 4.90 5.71 -22.57
C PRO A 108 6.38 5.32 -22.38
N GLN A 109 7.24 5.55 -23.38
CA GLN A 109 8.66 5.18 -23.31
C GLN A 109 9.41 5.93 -22.21
N TRP A 110 9.04 7.18 -21.92
CA TRP A 110 9.58 7.91 -20.79
C TRP A 110 9.23 7.25 -19.46
N TRP A 111 7.98 6.78 -19.30
CA TRP A 111 7.53 6.10 -18.09
C TRP A 111 8.24 4.75 -17.89
N ASP A 112 8.52 4.03 -18.96
CA ASP A 112 9.28 2.78 -18.89
C ASP A 112 10.73 3.05 -18.41
N LYS A 113 11.39 4.09 -18.97
CA LYS A 113 12.72 4.53 -18.50
C LYS A 113 12.71 5.03 -17.06
N TRP A 114 11.67 5.76 -16.67
CA TRP A 114 11.46 6.24 -15.31
C TRP A 114 11.33 5.08 -14.32
N ALA A 115 10.54 4.05 -14.65
CA ALA A 115 10.37 2.87 -13.79
C ALA A 115 11.70 2.14 -13.58
N VAL A 116 12.40 1.81 -14.66
CA VAL A 116 13.71 1.12 -14.59
C VAL A 116 14.71 1.89 -13.72
N LYS A 117 14.82 3.21 -13.93
CA LYS A 117 15.72 4.05 -13.14
C LYS A 117 15.32 4.06 -11.66
N CYS A 118 14.05 4.31 -11.34
CA CYS A 118 13.59 4.42 -9.97
C CYS A 118 13.61 3.08 -9.23
N GLU A 119 13.35 1.97 -9.92
CA GLU A 119 13.52 0.61 -9.39
C GLU A 119 14.96 0.37 -8.97
N SER A 120 15.92 0.67 -9.84
CA SER A 120 17.34 0.53 -9.52
C SER A 120 17.73 1.37 -8.32
N GLU A 121 17.30 2.63 -8.25
CA GLU A 121 17.58 3.52 -7.11
C GLU A 121 16.93 3.02 -5.81
N ALA A 122 15.69 2.52 -5.89
CA ALA A 122 14.99 1.96 -4.74
C ALA A 122 15.68 0.70 -4.19
N LEU A 123 16.16 -0.19 -5.08
CA LEU A 123 16.90 -1.37 -4.70
C LEU A 123 18.21 -1.01 -4.00
N SER A 124 18.98 -0.06 -4.53
CA SER A 124 20.22 0.41 -3.90
C SER A 124 19.96 1.07 -2.54
N ALA A 125 18.82 1.74 -2.36
CA ALA A 125 18.45 2.40 -1.10
C ALA A 125 17.82 1.46 -0.06
N GLN A 126 17.41 0.25 -0.44
CA GLN A 126 16.68 -0.68 0.42
C GLN A 126 17.36 -0.95 1.78
N PRO A 127 18.69 -1.24 1.85
CA PRO A 127 19.33 -1.51 3.14
C PRO A 127 19.22 -0.34 4.12
N GLN A 128 19.43 0.89 3.63
CA GLN A 128 19.32 2.10 4.43
C GLN A 128 17.86 2.38 4.80
N ARG A 129 16.91 2.11 3.90
CA ARG A 129 15.48 2.25 4.15
C ARG A 129 15.00 1.36 5.29
N LEU A 130 15.54 0.15 5.42
CA LEU A 130 15.19 -0.77 6.51
C LEU A 130 15.69 -0.28 7.87
N ILE A 131 16.83 0.44 7.91
CA ILE A 131 17.42 0.99 9.14
C ILE A 131 16.75 2.31 9.54
N ALA A 132 16.66 3.26 8.60
CA ALA A 132 16.26 4.63 8.87
C ALA A 132 14.75 4.90 8.67
N ASN A 133 14.02 3.90 8.16
CA ASN A 133 12.61 4.00 7.78
C ASN A 133 12.29 5.16 6.81
N LYS A 134 13.25 5.60 5.99
CA LYS A 134 13.09 6.73 5.05
C LYS A 134 13.63 6.40 3.67
N TRP A 135 12.94 6.88 2.65
CA TRP A 135 13.42 6.86 1.27
C TRP A 135 14.31 8.07 0.98
N PRO A 136 15.29 7.96 0.06
CA PRO A 136 16.06 9.10 -0.40
C PRO A 136 15.17 10.19 -0.99
N ALA A 137 15.53 11.46 -0.78
CA ALA A 137 14.75 12.60 -1.28
C ALA A 137 14.55 12.56 -2.80
N ALA A 138 15.54 12.09 -3.55
CA ALA A 138 15.44 11.93 -5.01
C ALA A 138 14.33 10.95 -5.43
N LEU A 139 14.19 9.83 -4.70
CA LEU A 139 13.18 8.82 -4.97
C LEU A 139 11.77 9.29 -4.57
N ILE A 140 11.68 10.11 -3.52
CA ILE A 140 10.43 10.78 -3.14
C ILE A 140 10.06 11.80 -4.23
N ALA A 141 10.98 12.66 -4.64
CA ALA A 141 10.74 13.69 -5.65
C ALA A 141 10.40 13.12 -7.04
N SER A 142 10.82 11.89 -7.35
CA SER A 142 10.43 11.20 -8.58
C SER A 142 8.98 10.69 -8.57
N GLY A 143 8.32 10.71 -7.41
CA GLY A 143 6.99 10.15 -7.19
C GLY A 143 6.95 8.63 -7.06
N TYR A 144 8.07 7.93 -7.21
CA TYR A 144 8.08 6.47 -7.29
C TYR A 144 7.61 5.75 -6.01
N VAL A 145 7.85 6.39 -4.86
CA VAL A 145 7.49 5.89 -3.51
C VAL A 145 6.44 6.77 -2.82
N MET A 146 5.78 7.65 -3.57
CA MET A 146 4.65 8.44 -3.10
C MET A 146 3.34 7.69 -3.33
N SER A 147 2.34 7.96 -2.51
CA SER A 147 1.03 7.31 -2.59
C SER A 147 0.07 8.15 -3.43
N PHE A 148 -0.68 7.50 -4.34
CA PHE A 148 -1.61 8.21 -5.23
C PHE A 148 -3.01 7.59 -5.25
N GLY A 149 -3.97 8.45 -5.57
CA GLY A 149 -5.34 8.07 -5.86
C GLY A 149 -6.12 7.56 -4.64
N PRO A 150 -7.29 6.94 -4.88
CA PRO A 150 -8.24 6.66 -3.82
C PRO A 150 -7.79 5.56 -2.84
N ALA A 151 -6.87 4.68 -3.24
CA ALA A 151 -6.29 3.69 -2.34
C ALA A 151 -4.85 4.02 -1.93
N GLN A 152 -4.36 5.23 -2.21
CA GLN A 152 -3.04 5.71 -1.78
C GLN A 152 -1.91 4.72 -2.13
N ILE A 153 -1.91 4.25 -3.38
CA ILE A 153 -0.99 3.21 -3.84
C ILE A 153 0.33 3.83 -4.27
N GLN A 154 1.44 3.25 -3.83
CA GLN A 154 2.76 3.59 -4.34
C GLN A 154 3.03 2.95 -5.70
N PRO A 155 3.56 3.71 -6.68
CA PRO A 155 3.99 3.15 -7.96
C PRO A 155 4.94 1.96 -7.81
N ARG A 156 5.92 2.05 -6.88
CA ARG A 156 6.85 0.95 -6.57
C ARG A 156 6.11 -0.36 -6.34
N THR A 157 5.17 -0.37 -5.41
CA THR A 157 4.45 -1.60 -5.02
C THR A 157 3.57 -2.12 -6.15
N ALA A 158 2.89 -1.22 -6.87
CA ALA A 158 2.09 -1.59 -8.03
C ALA A 158 2.93 -2.24 -9.14
N ILE A 159 4.12 -1.68 -9.42
CA ILE A 159 5.05 -2.18 -10.44
C ILE A 159 5.58 -3.55 -10.06
N LEU A 160 6.07 -3.73 -8.82
CA LEU A 160 6.55 -5.02 -8.35
C LEU A 160 5.47 -6.11 -8.41
N ALA A 161 4.26 -5.79 -7.95
CA ALA A 161 3.13 -6.71 -8.04
C ALA A 161 2.80 -7.04 -9.51
N CYS A 162 2.82 -6.05 -10.40
CA CYS A 162 2.55 -6.26 -11.81
C CYS A 162 3.65 -7.01 -12.56
N HIS A 163 4.91 -6.91 -12.17
CA HIS A 163 5.97 -7.76 -12.70
C HIS A 163 5.65 -9.24 -12.47
N LYS A 164 5.18 -9.58 -11.25
CA LYS A 164 4.80 -10.95 -10.90
C LYS A 164 3.53 -11.43 -11.62
N TYR A 165 2.55 -10.56 -11.82
CA TYR A 165 1.23 -10.94 -12.36
C TYR A 165 0.93 -10.45 -13.77
N SER A 166 1.94 -9.97 -14.50
CA SER A 166 1.84 -9.47 -15.88
C SER A 166 1.11 -10.41 -16.83
N ARG A 167 1.17 -11.73 -16.62
CA ARG A 167 0.48 -12.71 -17.48
C ARG A 167 -1.01 -12.86 -17.17
N PHE A 168 -1.45 -12.55 -15.96
CA PHE A 168 -2.79 -12.91 -15.46
C PHE A 168 -3.67 -11.70 -15.18
N GLU A 169 -3.08 -10.54 -14.91
CA GLU A 169 -3.81 -9.33 -14.57
C GLU A 169 -3.81 -8.35 -15.74
N PRO A 170 -4.97 -8.04 -16.35
CA PRO A 170 -5.05 -7.17 -17.53
C PRO A 170 -4.45 -5.77 -17.32
N ILE A 171 -4.49 -5.28 -16.08
CA ILE A 171 -3.88 -3.99 -15.70
C ILE A 171 -2.35 -4.02 -15.76
N CYS A 172 -1.75 -5.19 -15.56
CA CYS A 172 -0.31 -5.44 -15.57
C CYS A 172 0.23 -5.82 -16.96
N GLN A 173 -0.65 -6.06 -17.95
CA GLN A 173 -0.27 -6.37 -19.33
C GLN A 173 0.03 -5.13 -20.18
N ARG A 174 -0.27 -3.94 -19.66
CA ARG A 174 -0.09 -2.67 -20.37
C ARG A 174 1.23 -2.02 -19.96
N ASN A 175 1.59 -0.92 -20.63
CA ASN A 175 2.79 -0.16 -20.30
C ASN A 175 2.70 0.55 -18.93
N ILE A 176 3.85 0.99 -18.41
CA ILE A 176 3.94 1.66 -17.10
C ILE A 176 3.04 2.88 -17.05
N LYS A 177 2.99 3.69 -18.11
CA LYS A 177 2.11 4.87 -18.14
C LYS A 177 0.65 4.53 -17.87
N TYR A 178 0.15 3.40 -18.39
CA TYR A 178 -1.20 2.93 -18.10
C TYR A 178 -1.36 2.54 -16.63
N LEU A 179 -0.40 1.79 -16.08
CA LEU A 179 -0.40 1.40 -14.66
C LEU A 179 -0.43 2.62 -13.74
N ILE A 180 0.38 3.65 -14.03
CA ILE A 180 0.41 4.90 -13.25
C ILE A 180 -0.92 5.65 -13.36
N LYS A 181 -1.53 5.71 -14.56
CA LYS A 181 -2.87 6.28 -14.72
C LYS A 181 -3.93 5.51 -13.92
N ALA A 182 -3.78 4.19 -13.81
CA ALA A 182 -4.72 3.33 -13.10
C ALA A 182 -4.73 3.58 -11.59
N LEU A 183 -3.62 4.03 -11.00
CA LEU A 183 -3.56 4.43 -9.58
C LEU A 183 -4.61 5.50 -9.24
N LEU A 184 -4.87 6.41 -10.18
CA LEU A 184 -5.79 7.55 -10.03
C LEU A 184 -7.26 7.22 -10.33
N SER A 185 -7.55 6.04 -10.88
CA SER A 185 -8.91 5.61 -11.22
C SER A 185 -9.54 4.86 -10.05
N GLU A 186 -10.77 5.18 -9.66
CA GLU A 186 -11.46 4.47 -8.58
C GLU A 186 -11.48 2.95 -8.78
N LYS A 187 -11.97 2.51 -9.95
CA LYS A 187 -12.14 1.07 -10.23
C LYS A 187 -10.81 0.34 -10.42
N GLU A 188 -9.86 0.95 -11.12
CA GLU A 188 -8.58 0.29 -11.38
C GLU A 188 -7.67 0.31 -10.15
N SER A 189 -7.74 1.36 -9.31
CA SER A 189 -7.06 1.41 -8.02
C SER A 189 -7.55 0.29 -7.09
N ILE A 190 -8.87 0.03 -7.03
CA ILE A 190 -9.43 -1.12 -6.29
C ILE A 190 -8.85 -2.45 -6.79
N ARG A 191 -8.75 -2.64 -8.10
CA ARG A 191 -8.15 -3.85 -8.68
C ARG A 191 -6.68 -3.97 -8.30
N LEU A 192 -5.93 -2.87 -8.36
CA LEU A 192 -4.53 -2.86 -7.95
C LEU A 192 -4.34 -3.19 -6.48
N VAL A 193 -5.21 -2.71 -5.58
CA VAL A 193 -5.17 -3.12 -4.16
C VAL A 193 -5.26 -4.64 -4.05
N ALA A 194 -6.18 -5.30 -4.77
CA ALA A 194 -6.31 -6.75 -4.72
C ALA A 194 -5.04 -7.47 -5.22
N VAL A 195 -4.45 -6.99 -6.31
CA VAL A 195 -3.20 -7.53 -6.88
C VAL A 195 -2.03 -7.36 -5.91
N ILE A 196 -1.92 -6.19 -5.27
CA ILE A 196 -0.89 -5.89 -4.26
C ILE A 196 -1.08 -6.76 -3.01
N LEU A 197 -2.30 -6.87 -2.48
CA LEU A 197 -2.59 -7.73 -1.33
C LEU A 197 -2.22 -9.19 -1.61
N ARG A 198 -2.49 -9.67 -2.83
CA ARG A 198 -2.05 -11.00 -3.27
C ARG A 198 -0.54 -11.12 -3.34
N TYR A 199 0.14 -10.13 -3.92
CA TYR A 199 1.60 -10.05 -3.98
C TYR A 199 2.23 -10.18 -2.60
N GLU A 200 1.80 -9.33 -1.66
CA GLU A 200 2.33 -9.27 -0.29
C GLU A 200 2.03 -10.56 0.50
N ALA A 201 0.81 -11.09 0.38
CA ALA A 201 0.45 -12.35 1.03
C ALA A 201 1.33 -13.50 0.55
N GLU A 202 1.59 -13.60 -0.76
CA GLU A 202 2.41 -14.68 -1.30
C GLU A 202 3.89 -14.56 -0.90
N ILE A 203 4.44 -13.34 -0.82
CA ILE A 203 5.78 -13.14 -0.26
C ILE A 203 5.82 -13.62 1.20
N TRP A 204 4.85 -13.20 2.01
CA TRP A 204 4.80 -13.59 3.42
C TRP A 204 4.70 -15.10 3.60
N MET A 205 3.80 -15.75 2.87
CA MET A 205 3.58 -17.20 2.94
C MET A 205 4.82 -17.99 2.54
N ALA A 206 5.57 -17.52 1.53
CA ALA A 206 6.80 -18.15 1.08
C ALA A 206 7.90 -18.15 2.15
N HIS A 207 7.86 -17.22 3.11
CA HIS A 207 8.90 -17.07 4.12
C HIS A 207 8.50 -17.59 5.51
N THR A 208 7.20 -17.69 5.81
CA THR A 208 6.70 -17.97 7.18
C THR A 208 5.95 -19.30 7.29
N ASN A 209 5.74 -20.03 6.19
CA ASN A 209 4.89 -21.23 6.12
C ASN A 209 3.43 -21.03 6.58
N GLN A 210 2.98 -19.79 6.82
CA GLN A 210 1.61 -19.49 7.26
C GLN A 210 0.60 -19.50 6.10
N LYS A 211 -0.01 -20.64 5.80
CA LYS A 211 -0.86 -20.83 4.59
C LYS A 211 -2.18 -20.05 4.56
N GLN A 212 -2.60 -19.36 5.63
CA GLN A 212 -3.94 -18.78 5.76
C GLN A 212 -4.01 -17.24 5.68
N VAL A 213 -2.92 -16.56 5.32
CA VAL A 213 -2.87 -15.08 5.34
C VAL A 213 -3.88 -14.41 4.40
N LYS A 214 -4.18 -15.02 3.24
CA LYS A 214 -5.14 -14.46 2.26
C LYS A 214 -6.57 -14.28 2.82
N ASN A 215 -6.91 -14.99 3.89
CA ASN A 215 -8.21 -14.93 4.55
C ASN A 215 -8.16 -14.15 5.88
N ASN A 216 -7.02 -13.53 6.22
CA ASN A 216 -6.85 -12.73 7.43
C ASN A 216 -6.75 -11.25 7.05
N PRO A 217 -7.86 -10.48 7.10
CA PRO A 217 -7.87 -9.08 6.71
C PRO A 217 -6.89 -8.20 7.50
N ALA A 218 -6.66 -8.51 8.78
CA ALA A 218 -5.76 -7.76 9.64
C ALA A 218 -4.29 -7.94 9.23
N MET A 219 -3.91 -9.19 8.94
CA MET A 219 -2.57 -9.49 8.45
C MET A 219 -2.36 -8.87 7.06
N LEU A 220 -3.33 -9.00 6.16
CA LEU A 220 -3.27 -8.39 4.83
C LEU A 220 -3.10 -6.87 4.88
N ALA A 221 -3.83 -6.19 5.77
CA ALA A 221 -3.70 -4.76 5.97
C ALA A 221 -2.32 -4.37 6.52
N THR A 222 -1.81 -5.14 7.48
CA THR A 222 -0.47 -4.93 8.05
C THR A 222 0.61 -5.08 6.98
N LEU A 223 0.50 -6.10 6.13
CA LEU A 223 1.41 -6.32 5.01
C LEU A 223 1.29 -5.23 3.94
N TYR A 224 0.07 -4.74 3.64
CA TYR A 224 -0.14 -3.63 2.71
C TYR A 224 0.54 -2.33 3.20
N SER A 225 0.35 -2.00 4.48
CA SER A 225 0.82 -0.72 5.05
C SER A 225 2.35 -0.67 5.19
N SER A 226 2.95 -1.77 5.65
CA SER A 226 4.38 -1.81 5.99
C SER A 226 5.25 -2.50 4.92
N GLY A 227 4.64 -3.30 4.04
CA GLY A 227 5.32 -4.20 3.12
C GLY A 227 5.78 -5.49 3.81
N ALA A 228 5.60 -6.64 3.14
CA ALA A 228 6.07 -7.93 3.63
C ALA A 228 7.61 -7.95 3.78
N GLU A 229 8.34 -7.29 2.87
CA GLU A 229 9.80 -7.18 2.93
C GLU A 229 10.29 -6.59 4.26
N TYR A 230 9.65 -5.50 4.73
CA TYR A 230 10.00 -4.85 6.00
C TYR A 230 9.78 -5.79 7.19
N TRP A 231 8.60 -6.43 7.25
CA TRP A 231 8.27 -7.33 8.34
C TRP A 231 9.19 -8.56 8.38
N LEU A 232 9.58 -9.09 7.22
CA LEU A 232 10.53 -10.19 7.16
C LEU A 232 11.91 -9.80 7.68
N THR A 233 12.37 -8.56 7.44
CA THR A 233 13.62 -8.07 8.04
C THR A 233 13.49 -7.91 9.55
N VAL A 234 12.39 -7.33 10.05
CA VAL A 234 12.18 -7.13 11.49
C VAL A 234 12.08 -8.46 12.26
N TYR A 235 11.39 -9.45 11.70
CA TYR A 235 11.20 -10.76 12.35
C TYR A 235 12.39 -11.71 12.20
N LYS A 236 13.23 -11.60 11.15
CA LYS A 236 14.46 -12.40 11.03
C LYS A 236 15.49 -12.14 12.14
N HIS A 237 15.35 -11.04 12.88
CA HIS A 237 16.23 -10.66 13.99
C HIS A 237 15.61 -10.90 15.37
N ARG A 238 14.53 -11.68 15.46
CA ARG A 238 13.94 -12.17 16.72
C ARG A 238 13.98 -13.69 16.77
#